data_AF-A0A9X8QYV1-F1
#
_entry.id   AF-A0A9X8QYV1-F1
#
_cell.length_a   1.000
_cell.length_b   1.000
_cell.length_c   1.000
_cell.angle_alpha   90.00
_cell.angle_beta   90.00
_cell.angle_gamma   90.00
#
_symmetry.space_group_name_H-M   'P 1'
#
loop_
_entity.id
_entity.type
_entity.pdbx_description
1 polymer ?
#
loop_
_entity_poly.entity_id
_entity_poly.type
_entity_poly.pdbx_seq_one_letter_code
_entity_poly.pdbx_strand_id
1 'polypeptide(L)'
;MLLRTARGERSMVEVAAAAGLSAETLRKIETGRAPTPAFFTVAALAGTLGLSLDEVAVLATPAESPPRDRRRHPTRQRGGLGRF
;
A
#
# COMPACT_ATOMS: atom_id res chain seq x y z
N MET A 1 -6.12 -4.76 -0.09
CA MET A 1 -7.57 -4.89 -0.35
C MET A 1 -7.90 -4.93 -1.84
N LEU A 2 -7.46 -4.01 -2.69
CA LEU A 2 -7.72 -4.02 -4.15
C LEU A 2 -7.64 -5.42 -4.81
N LEU A 3 -6.47 -6.05 -4.74
CA LEU A 3 -6.23 -7.35 -5.39
C LEU A 3 -7.05 -8.49 -4.75
N ARG A 4 -7.30 -8.42 -3.44
CA ARG A 4 -8.17 -9.36 -2.73
C ARG A 4 -9.62 -9.24 -3.23
N THR A 5 -10.10 -8.01 -3.39
CA THR A 5 -11.46 -7.75 -3.91
C THR A 5 -11.59 -8.26 -5.34
N ALA A 6 -10.62 -7.96 -6.20
CA ALA A 6 -10.61 -8.45 -7.58
C ALA A 6 -10.55 -9.98 -7.65
N ARG A 7 -9.77 -10.63 -6.78
CA ARG A 7 -9.74 -12.10 -6.70
C ARG A 7 -11.10 -12.69 -6.33
N GLY A 8 -11.84 -12.05 -5.43
CA GLY A 8 -13.13 -12.54 -4.94
C GLY A 8 -12.99 -13.90 -4.24
N GLU A 9 -13.90 -14.82 -4.57
CA GLU A 9 -13.93 -16.19 -4.00
C GLU A 9 -12.93 -17.15 -4.68
N ARG A 10 -12.22 -16.72 -5.74
CA ARG A 10 -11.21 -17.56 -6.41
C ARG A 10 -10.12 -17.96 -5.40
N SER A 11 -9.64 -19.20 -5.51
CA SER A 11 -8.58 -19.72 -4.63
C SER A 11 -7.31 -18.86 -4.74
N MET A 12 -6.76 -18.47 -3.59
CA MET A 12 -5.48 -17.77 -3.52
C MET A 12 -4.35 -18.61 -4.14
N VAL A 13 -4.38 -19.93 -3.93
CA VAL A 13 -3.35 -20.84 -4.45
C VAL A 13 -3.41 -20.90 -5.98
N GLU A 14 -4.60 -21.03 -6.54
CA GLU A 14 -4.79 -21.12 -7.99
C GLU A 14 -4.41 -19.81 -8.68
N VAL A 15 -4.84 -18.66 -8.13
CA VAL A 15 -4.49 -17.34 -8.68
C VAL A 15 -2.99 -17.07 -8.57
N ALA A 16 -2.36 -17.44 -7.45
CA ALA A 16 -0.92 -17.29 -7.30
C ALA A 16 -0.17 -18.14 -8.34
N ALA A 17 -0.56 -19.42 -8.50
CA ALA A 17 0.04 -20.31 -9.48
C ALA A 17 -0.12 -19.78 -10.92
N ALA A 18 -1.32 -19.30 -11.28
CA ALA A 18 -1.58 -18.71 -12.59
C ALA A 18 -0.76 -17.43 -12.85
N ALA A 19 -0.42 -16.68 -11.80
CA ALA A 19 0.46 -15.50 -11.89
C ALA A 19 1.96 -15.84 -11.76
N GLY A 20 2.34 -17.11 -11.62
CA GLY A 20 3.73 -17.53 -11.43
C GLY A 20 4.31 -17.18 -10.05
N LEU A 21 3.46 -17.12 -9.03
CA LEU A 21 3.82 -16.71 -7.66
C LEU A 21 3.51 -17.81 -6.65
N SER A 22 4.16 -17.72 -5.48
CA SER A 22 3.73 -18.49 -4.32
C SER A 22 2.45 -17.90 -3.71
N ALA A 23 1.60 -18.75 -3.10
CA ALA A 23 0.44 -18.29 -2.35
C ALA A 23 0.84 -17.34 -1.20
N GLU A 24 2.02 -17.54 -0.60
CA GLU A 24 2.55 -16.65 0.43
C GLU A 24 2.90 -15.26 -0.12
N THR A 25 3.49 -15.18 -1.31
CA THR A 25 3.77 -13.92 -1.99
C THR A 25 2.47 -13.15 -2.24
N LEU A 26 1.44 -13.82 -2.78
CA LEU A 26 0.13 -13.21 -3.00
C LEU A 26 -0.50 -12.75 -1.67
N ARG A 27 -0.42 -13.56 -0.61
CA ARG A 27 -0.90 -13.19 0.73
C ARG A 27 -0.25 -11.91 1.26
N LYS A 28 1.07 -11.79 1.14
CA LYS A 28 1.81 -10.56 1.55
C LYS A 28 1.35 -9.35 0.76
N ILE A 29 1.12 -9.50 -0.54
CA ILE A 29 0.66 -8.41 -1.41
C ILE A 29 -0.76 -7.99 -1.03
N GLU A 30 -1.71 -8.92 -0.89
CA GLU A 30 -3.12 -8.60 -0.56
C GLU A 30 -3.28 -7.90 0.79
N THR A 31 -2.42 -8.26 1.75
CA THR A 31 -2.39 -7.74 3.12
C THR A 31 -1.52 -6.49 3.28
N GLY A 32 -0.87 -6.01 2.22
CA GLY A 32 0.02 -4.84 2.26
C GLY A 32 1.34 -5.09 3.01
N ARG A 33 1.72 -6.35 3.24
CA ARG A 33 2.98 -6.77 3.86
C ARG A 33 4.12 -6.98 2.86
N ALA A 34 3.89 -6.65 1.60
CA ALA A 34 4.93 -6.46 0.60
C ALA A 34 5.16 -4.95 0.44
N PRO A 35 6.18 -4.35 1.07
CA PRO A 35 6.38 -2.90 1.07
C PRO A 35 6.68 -2.33 -0.32
N THR A 36 7.38 -3.09 -1.16
CA THR A 36 7.74 -2.71 -2.53
C THR A 36 7.66 -3.93 -3.45
N PRO A 37 6.45 -4.40 -3.78
CA PRO A 37 6.31 -5.50 -4.73
C PRO A 37 6.89 -5.07 -6.09
N ALA A 38 7.60 -5.97 -6.75
CA ALA A 38 8.18 -5.69 -8.06
C ALA A 38 7.07 -5.37 -9.08
N PHE A 39 7.32 -4.43 -9.98
CA PHE A 39 6.35 -4.02 -11.00
C PHE A 39 5.79 -5.22 -11.78
N PHE A 40 6.67 -6.10 -12.28
CA PHE A 40 6.26 -7.28 -13.04
C PHE A 40 5.44 -8.28 -12.21
N THR A 41 5.65 -8.33 -10.89
CA THR A 41 4.80 -9.12 -9.99
C THR A 41 3.38 -8.58 -9.95
N VAL A 42 3.22 -7.26 -9.88
CA VAL A 42 1.90 -6.61 -9.91
C VAL A 42 1.24 -6.77 -11.28
N ALA A 43 2.00 -6.62 -12.37
CA ALA A 43 1.50 -6.79 -13.74
C ALA A 43 1.01 -8.21 -14.02
N ALA A 44 1.75 -9.24 -13.59
CA ALA A 44 1.32 -10.63 -13.72
C ALA A 44 0.00 -10.88 -12.97
N LEU A 45 -0.14 -10.36 -11.74
CA LEU A 45 -1.38 -10.46 -10.98
C LEU A 45 -2.54 -9.72 -11.64
N ALA A 46 -2.31 -8.52 -12.17
CA ALA A 46 -3.34 -7.75 -12.86
C ALA A 46 -3.88 -8.54 -14.07
N GLY A 47 -2.99 -9.09 -14.90
CA GLY A 47 -3.36 -9.95 -16.03
C GLY A 47 -4.20 -11.17 -15.60
N THR A 48 -3.76 -11.91 -14.58
CA THR A 48 -4.49 -13.07 -14.04
C THR A 48 -5.85 -12.71 -13.45
N LEU A 49 -5.98 -11.50 -12.88
CA LEU A 49 -7.22 -11.03 -12.27
C LEU A 49 -8.18 -10.39 -13.27
N GLY A 50 -7.75 -10.15 -14.51
CA GLY A 50 -8.55 -9.47 -15.54
C GLY A 50 -8.61 -7.95 -15.33
N LEU A 51 -7.58 -7.37 -14.69
CA LEU A 51 -7.46 -5.94 -14.47
C LEU A 51 -6.45 -5.32 -15.44
N SER A 52 -6.75 -4.11 -15.92
CA SER A 52 -5.74 -3.25 -16.54
C SER A 52 -4.80 -2.65 -15.48
N LEU A 53 -3.58 -2.31 -15.89
CA LEU A 53 -2.65 -1.60 -15.01
C LEU A 53 -3.12 -0.18 -14.69
N ASP A 54 -3.88 0.45 -15.58
CA ASP A 54 -4.50 1.76 -15.35
C ASP A 54 -5.52 1.69 -14.20
N GLU A 55 -6.41 0.69 -14.19
CA GLU A 55 -7.33 0.44 -13.07
C GLU A 55 -6.58 0.23 -11.76
N VAL A 56 -5.48 -0.54 -11.81
CA VAL A 56 -4.64 -0.76 -10.62
C VAL A 56 -4.03 0.56 -10.13
N ALA A 57 -3.53 1.41 -11.02
CA ALA A 57 -2.93 2.69 -10.66
C ALA A 57 -3.95 3.64 -10.00
N VAL A 58 -5.15 3.76 -10.58
CA VAL A 58 -6.23 4.60 -10.04
C VAL A 58 -6.63 4.13 -8.64
N LEU A 59 -6.78 2.83 -8.44
CA LEU A 59 -7.28 2.26 -7.18
C LEU A 59 -6.19 2.07 -6.11
N ALA A 60 -4.92 2.00 -6.49
CA ALA A 60 -3.80 1.88 -5.55
C ALA A 60 -3.36 3.23 -4.97
N THR A 61 -3.80 4.34 -5.55
CA THR A 61 -3.47 5.67 -5.04
C THR A 61 -4.17 5.87 -3.69
N PRO A 62 -3.43 6.08 -2.59
CA PRO A 62 -4.03 6.39 -1.31
C PRO A 62 -4.87 7.66 -1.44
N ALA A 63 -6.06 7.69 -0.83
CA ALA A 63 -6.78 8.94 -0.65
C ALA A 63 -5.82 9.94 0.02
N GLU A 64 -5.68 11.12 -0.58
CA GLU A 64 -4.74 12.14 -0.14
C GLU A 64 -4.88 12.34 1.37
N SER A 65 -3.87 11.94 2.12
CA SER A 65 -3.86 12.18 3.55
C SER A 65 -3.74 13.70 3.73
N PRO A 66 -4.65 14.35 4.48
CA PRO A 66 -4.56 15.79 4.68
C PRO A 66 -3.15 16.13 5.20
N PRO A 67 -2.55 17.25 4.74
CA PRO A 67 -1.17 17.58 5.04
C PRO A 67 -0.97 17.50 6.56
N ARG A 68 -0.08 16.60 6.99
CA ARG A 68 0.24 16.45 8.42
C ARG A 68 0.73 17.79 8.93
N ASP A 69 -0.05 18.40 9.82
CA ASP A 69 0.30 19.69 10.42
C ASP A 69 1.68 19.57 11.09
N ARG A 70 2.70 20.14 10.44
CA ARG A 70 4.09 20.15 10.91
C ARG A 70 4.31 21.17 12.03
N ARG A 71 3.27 21.80 12.59
CA ARG A 71 3.43 22.83 13.61
C ARG A 71 2.75 22.47 14.92
N ARG A 72 3.50 21.82 15.82
CA ARG A 72 3.63 22.27 17.23
C ARG A 72 5.02 21.90 17.75
N HIS A 73 6.02 22.72 17.45
CA HIS A 73 7.21 22.80 18.30
C HIS A 73 6.84 23.75 19.45
N PRO A 74 6.71 23.29 20.70
CA PRO A 74 6.51 24.21 21.80
C PRO A 74 7.82 24.97 21.99
N THR A 75 7.84 26.23 21.57
CA THR A 75 8.92 27.16 21.88
C THR A 75 9.04 27.21 23.41
N ARG A 76 10.08 26.59 23.97
CA ARG A 76 10.45 26.76 25.39
C ARG A 76 10.68 28.25 25.62
N GLN A 77 9.74 28.91 26.30
CA GLN A 77 9.99 30.22 26.89
C GLN A 77 11.13 30.07 27.90
N ARG A 78 12.32 30.55 27.54
CA ARG A 78 13.31 31.01 28.50
C ARG A 78 12.86 32.40 28.96
N GLY A 79 12.06 32.47 30.03
CA GLY A 79 12.20 33.60 30.96
C GLY A 79 13.48 33.32 31.73
N GLY A 80 14.52 34.15 31.72
CA GLY A 80 14.51 35.59 31.78
C GLY A 80 15.27 35.93 33.07
N LEU A 81 16.59 35.96 32.99
CA LEU A 81 17.42 36.49 34.07
C LEU A 81 17.12 38.00 34.23
N GLY A 82 16.60 38.39 35.38
CA GLY A 82 16.73 39.73 35.97
C GLY A 82 16.91 39.52 37.47
N ARG A 83 18.06 39.88 38.08
CA ARG A 83 18.33 41.21 38.67
C ARG A 83 17.06 41.67 39.41
N PHE A 84 16.96 41.60 40.73
CA PHE A 84 17.81 42.17 41.78
C PHE A 84 17.72 41.34 43.06
#